data_AF-A0A662FJZ4-F1
#
_entry.id   AF-A0A662FJZ4-F1
#
_cell.length_a   1.000
_cell.length_b   1.000
_cell.length_c   1.000
_cell.angle_alpha   90.00
_cell.angle_beta   90.00
_cell.angle_gamma   90.00
#
_symmetry.space_group_name_H-M   'P 1'
#
loop_
_entity.id
_entity.type
_entity.pdbx_description
1 polymer ?
#
loop_
_entity_poly.entity_id
_entity_poly.type
_entity_poly.pdbx_seq_one_letter_code
_entity_poly.pdbx_strand_id
1 'polypeptide(L)'
;MSFELNKKNALSKIDKSKKGSIDARIKDIIDLINSLDDYYTTSSCSGRILVLEPADKKNKVKWLFVTHDTVSLEEVKKALEHAVDAWLKKESAIFHIACKTRDAADKLLNLVRSAGFKRAGIISPKKNLIEVIGTDQLAVPLTKNK
;
A
#
# COMPACT_ATOMS: atom_id res chain seq x y z
N MET A 1 -10.72 -5.18 -23.38
CA MET A 1 -9.89 -3.96 -23.36
C MET A 1 -8.44 -4.37 -23.45
N SER A 2 -7.64 -3.72 -24.29
CA SER A 2 -6.21 -4.01 -24.41
C SER A 2 -5.45 -3.56 -23.15
N PHE A 3 -4.27 -4.14 -22.92
CA PHE A 3 -3.38 -3.74 -21.84
C PHE A 3 -3.03 -2.25 -21.92
N GLU A 4 -2.72 -1.74 -23.11
CA GLU A 4 -2.35 -0.34 -23.34
C GLU A 4 -3.46 0.64 -22.94
N LEU A 5 -4.72 0.30 -23.25
CA LEU A 5 -5.86 1.11 -22.83
C LEU A 5 -6.02 1.10 -21.31
N ASN A 6 -5.83 -0.05 -20.67
CA ASN A 6 -5.89 -0.15 -19.21
C ASN A 6 -4.75 0.63 -18.54
N LYS A 7 -3.54 0.58 -19.11
CA LYS A 7 -2.37 1.33 -18.67
C LYS A 7 -2.64 2.83 -18.76
N LYS A 8 -3.04 3.33 -19.94
CA LYS A 8 -3.41 4.75 -20.14
C LYS A 8 -4.47 5.20 -19.14
N ASN A 9 -5.53 4.41 -18.94
CA ASN A 9 -6.61 4.73 -18.00
C ASN A 9 -6.18 4.66 -16.54
N ALA A 10 -5.19 3.84 -16.17
CA ALA A 10 -4.69 3.78 -14.80
C ALA A 10 -3.83 5.01 -14.49
N LEU A 11 -2.94 5.38 -15.41
CA LEU A 11 -2.00 6.50 -15.24
C LEU A 11 -2.67 7.87 -15.36
N SER A 12 -3.84 7.97 -16.01
CA SER A 12 -4.60 9.21 -16.11
C SER A 12 -5.50 9.48 -14.89
N LYS A 13 -5.55 8.58 -13.91
CA LYS A 13 -6.41 8.76 -12.72
C LYS A 13 -5.77 9.71 -11.72
N ILE A 14 -6.62 10.54 -11.12
CA ILE A 14 -6.27 11.32 -9.94
C ILE A 14 -6.08 10.37 -8.76
N ASP A 15 -5.12 10.68 -7.89
CA ASP A 15 -4.85 9.96 -6.66
C ASP A 15 -6.10 9.91 -5.76
N LYS A 16 -6.49 8.70 -5.35
CA LYS A 16 -7.68 8.44 -4.52
C LYS A 16 -7.34 8.10 -3.07
N SER A 17 -6.07 8.12 -2.70
CA SER A 17 -5.63 7.92 -1.32
C SER A 17 -6.14 9.06 -0.44
N LYS A 18 -6.24 8.81 0.87
CA LYS A 18 -6.56 9.89 1.84
C LYS A 18 -5.51 11.01 1.84
N LYS A 19 -4.29 10.71 1.41
CA LYS A 19 -3.19 11.68 1.28
C LYS A 19 -3.36 12.57 0.03
N GLY A 20 -4.07 12.09 -0.99
CA GLY A 20 -4.29 12.81 -2.26
C GLY A 20 -3.04 12.99 -3.11
N SER A 21 -1.95 12.28 -2.78
CA SER A 21 -0.68 12.34 -3.52
C SER A 21 0.12 11.06 -3.33
N ILE A 22 0.91 10.73 -4.35
CA ILE A 22 1.85 9.62 -4.32
C ILE A 22 2.97 9.94 -3.31
N ASP A 23 3.37 8.96 -2.52
CA ASP A 23 4.46 9.08 -1.58
C ASP A 23 5.80 9.33 -2.29
N ALA A 24 6.45 10.48 -1.98
CA ALA A 24 7.71 10.88 -2.60
C ALA A 24 8.80 9.79 -2.54
N ARG A 25 8.86 9.04 -1.42
CA ARG A 25 9.84 7.95 -1.19
C ARG A 25 9.78 6.82 -2.20
N ILE A 26 8.64 6.63 -2.86
CA ILE A 26 8.44 5.56 -3.85
C ILE A 26 8.08 6.11 -5.23
N LYS A 27 8.14 7.43 -5.41
CA LYS A 27 7.78 8.06 -6.68
C LYS A 27 8.70 7.58 -7.81
N ASP A 28 10.00 7.56 -7.58
CA ASP A 28 10.98 7.16 -8.61
C ASP A 28 10.79 5.72 -9.07
N ILE A 29 10.51 4.79 -8.15
CA ILE A 29 10.26 3.39 -8.51
C ILE A 29 8.92 3.22 -9.23
N ILE A 30 7.89 4.01 -8.86
CA ILE A 30 6.60 4.02 -9.57
C ILE A 30 6.78 4.53 -10.99
N ASP A 31 7.52 5.63 -11.17
CA ASP A 31 7.78 6.23 -12.47
C ASP A 31 8.56 5.27 -13.37
N LEU A 32 9.59 4.60 -12.83
CA LEU A 32 10.34 3.56 -13.52
C LEU A 32 9.45 2.39 -13.94
N ILE A 33 8.60 1.87 -13.04
CA ILE A 33 7.67 0.77 -13.38
C ILE A 33 6.74 1.21 -14.52
N ASN A 34 6.20 2.44 -14.44
CA ASN A 34 5.23 2.93 -15.41
C ASN A 34 5.86 3.29 -16.76
N SER A 35 7.16 3.58 -16.82
CA SER A 35 7.88 3.81 -18.07
C SER A 35 8.13 2.52 -18.87
N LEU A 36 8.00 1.33 -18.26
CA LEU A 36 8.21 0.05 -18.92
C LEU A 36 6.93 -0.44 -19.62
N ASP A 37 7.03 -0.88 -20.87
CA ASP A 37 5.88 -1.28 -21.69
C ASP A 37 5.07 -2.46 -21.13
N ASP A 38 5.71 -3.34 -20.38
CA ASP A 38 5.08 -4.55 -19.85
C ASP A 38 4.37 -4.36 -18.50
N TYR A 39 4.50 -3.18 -17.88
CA TYR A 39 4.02 -2.95 -16.52
C TYR A 39 3.30 -1.61 -16.37
N TYR A 40 2.38 -1.57 -15.40
CA TYR A 40 1.90 -0.32 -14.81
C TYR A 40 1.38 -0.53 -13.39
N THR A 41 1.53 0.50 -12.55
CA THR A 41 1.01 0.50 -11.18
C THR A 41 -0.48 0.84 -11.18
N THR A 42 -1.29 0.10 -10.40
CA THR A 42 -2.71 0.43 -10.17
C THR A 42 -2.97 1.13 -8.85
N SER A 43 -2.13 0.87 -7.85
CA SER A 43 -2.11 1.54 -6.55
C SER A 43 -0.80 1.22 -5.82
N SER A 44 -0.40 2.09 -4.90
CA SER A 44 0.84 1.96 -4.14
C SER A 44 0.78 2.76 -2.83
N CYS A 45 1.64 2.40 -1.87
CA CYS A 45 1.87 3.16 -0.64
C CYS A 45 3.28 2.83 -0.14
N SER A 46 4.01 3.82 0.37
CA SER A 46 5.39 3.63 0.88
C SER A 46 5.45 2.96 2.25
N GLY A 47 4.31 2.53 2.77
CA GLY A 47 4.14 2.14 4.16
C GLY A 47 3.72 3.32 5.01
N ARG A 48 3.11 3.01 6.15
CA ARG A 48 2.55 4.01 7.05
C ARG A 48 2.47 3.51 8.47
N ILE A 49 2.49 4.45 9.40
CA ILE A 49 2.12 4.23 10.79
C ILE A 49 0.77 4.90 11.01
N LEU A 50 -0.16 4.21 11.65
CA LEU A 50 -1.49 4.73 11.92
C LEU A 50 -1.99 4.31 13.29
N VAL A 51 -2.71 5.24 13.93
CA VAL A 51 -3.54 4.96 15.10
C VAL A 51 -4.99 5.00 14.63
N LEU A 52 -5.74 3.94 14.91
CA LEU A 52 -7.13 3.82 14.46
C LEU A 52 -8.00 3.17 15.52
N GLU A 53 -9.31 3.41 15.44
CA GLU A 53 -10.32 2.62 16.13
C GLU A 53 -10.95 1.65 15.10
N PRO A 54 -10.95 0.33 15.37
CA PRO A 54 -11.54 -0.64 14.48
C PRO A 54 -13.06 -0.46 14.45
N ALA A 55 -13.67 -0.92 13.37
CA ALA A 55 -15.11 -0.93 13.20
C ALA A 55 -15.49 -2.18 12.39
N ASP A 56 -16.73 -2.65 12.55
CA ASP A 56 -17.25 -3.82 11.82
C ASP A 56 -17.17 -3.65 10.30
N LYS A 57 -17.21 -2.39 9.83
CA LYS A 57 -17.10 -2.05 8.41
C LYS A 57 -15.85 -1.23 8.16
N LYS A 58 -15.10 -1.60 7.11
CA LYS A 58 -13.86 -0.93 6.70
C LYS A 58 -14.03 0.58 6.46
N ASN A 59 -15.17 1.01 5.93
CA ASN A 59 -15.46 2.44 5.68
C ASN A 59 -15.86 3.22 6.94
N LYS A 60 -16.05 2.54 8.08
CA LYS A 60 -16.35 3.16 9.37
C LYS A 60 -15.15 3.19 10.32
N VAL A 61 -14.01 2.63 9.92
CA VAL A 61 -12.77 2.68 10.70
C VAL A 61 -12.37 4.14 10.90
N LYS A 62 -12.25 4.57 12.15
CA LYS A 62 -11.87 5.93 12.50
C LYS A 62 -10.36 6.02 12.56
N TRP A 63 -9.78 6.88 11.73
CA TRP A 63 -8.34 7.12 11.71
C TRP A 63 -8.06 8.26 12.67
N LEU A 64 -7.41 7.96 13.78
CA LEU A 64 -7.04 8.94 14.80
C LEU A 64 -5.75 9.67 14.41
N PHE A 65 -4.83 8.94 13.78
CA PHE A 65 -3.57 9.49 13.28
C PHE A 65 -3.05 8.65 12.11
N VAL A 66 -2.35 9.29 11.16
CA VAL A 66 -1.61 8.61 10.10
C VAL A 66 -0.39 9.41 9.70
N THR A 67 0.72 8.72 9.48
CA THR A 67 1.94 9.28 8.88
C THR A 67 2.56 8.26 7.91
N HIS A 68 3.25 8.76 6.90
CA HIS A 68 4.10 7.98 5.98
C HIS A 68 5.58 8.08 6.34
N ASP A 69 5.87 8.64 7.53
CA ASP A 69 7.20 8.82 8.10
C ASP A 69 7.29 8.19 9.50
N THR A 70 8.40 8.40 10.19
CA THR A 70 8.54 8.08 11.61
C THR A 70 7.53 8.86 12.45
N VAL A 71 7.20 8.34 13.63
CA VAL A 71 6.32 8.98 14.60
C VAL A 71 7.00 9.04 15.96
N SER A 72 6.78 10.12 16.71
CA SER A 72 7.21 10.26 18.10
C SER A 72 6.19 9.70 19.09
N LEU A 73 6.63 9.36 20.30
CA LEU A 73 5.74 8.90 21.36
C LEU A 73 4.66 9.94 21.70
N GLU A 74 5.01 11.23 21.68
CA GLU A 74 4.09 12.32 22.01
C GLU A 74 2.98 12.47 20.96
N GLU A 75 3.29 12.30 19.67
CA GLU A 75 2.25 12.27 18.62
C GLU A 75 1.30 11.09 18.81
N VAL A 76 1.81 9.92 19.19
CA VAL A 76 0.97 8.75 19.49
C VAL A 76 0.10 9.02 20.71
N LYS A 77 0.64 9.57 21.81
CA LYS A 77 -0.15 9.94 23.00
C LYS A 77 -1.26 10.93 22.67
N LYS A 78 -0.95 11.96 21.87
CA LYS A 78 -1.94 12.94 21.42
C LYS A 78 -3.07 12.30 20.62
N ALA A 79 -2.76 11.33 19.75
CA ALA A 79 -3.76 10.57 19.01
C ALA A 79 -4.70 9.74 19.91
N LEU A 80 -4.29 9.45 21.15
CA LEU A 80 -5.04 8.62 22.11
C LEU A 80 -5.92 9.42 23.09
N GLU A 81 -5.85 10.75 23.13
CA GLU A 81 -6.55 11.59 24.13
C GLU A 81 -8.06 11.29 24.24
N HIS A 82 -8.69 10.89 23.15
CA HIS A 82 -10.12 10.55 23.07
C HIS A 82 -10.39 9.17 22.47
N ALA A 83 -9.39 8.28 22.51
CA ALA A 83 -9.52 6.93 22.00
C ALA A 83 -10.18 5.98 23.02
N VAL A 84 -11.02 5.08 22.54
CA VAL A 84 -11.70 4.04 23.31
C VAL A 84 -11.08 2.67 23.02
N ASP A 85 -11.02 2.27 21.74
CA ASP A 85 -10.43 1.00 21.27
C ASP A 85 -9.37 1.30 20.20
N ALA A 86 -8.26 1.92 20.61
CA ALA A 86 -7.20 2.31 19.68
C ALA A 86 -6.21 1.18 19.42
N TRP A 87 -5.83 1.06 18.16
CA TRP A 87 -4.77 0.18 17.68
C TRP A 87 -3.67 1.00 17.02
N LEU A 88 -2.42 0.72 17.38
CA LEU A 88 -1.26 1.14 16.60
C LEU A 88 -1.00 0.10 15.53
N LYS A 89 -0.92 0.55 14.28
CA LYS A 89 -0.49 -0.28 13.17
C LYS A 89 0.71 0.33 12.49
N LYS A 90 1.64 -0.52 12.07
CA LYS A 90 2.65 -0.22 11.07
C LYS A 90 2.40 -1.14 9.89
N GLU A 91 2.08 -0.56 8.74
CA GLU A 91 1.87 -1.28 7.49
C GLU A 91 3.09 -1.05 6.59
N SER A 92 3.55 -2.13 5.94
CA SER A 92 4.67 -2.09 4.99
C SER A 92 4.34 -1.33 3.71
N ALA A 93 5.39 -1.02 2.95
CA ALA A 93 5.23 -0.64 1.56
C ALA A 93 4.46 -1.73 0.79
N ILE A 94 3.55 -1.29 -0.08
CA ILE A 94 2.73 -2.16 -0.90
C ILE A 94 2.59 -1.55 -2.30
N PHE A 95 2.71 -2.39 -3.32
CA PHE A 95 2.50 -2.02 -4.71
C PHE A 95 1.57 -3.04 -5.38
N HIS A 96 0.64 -2.54 -6.18
CA HIS A 96 -0.14 -3.36 -7.09
C HIS A 96 0.28 -3.05 -8.51
N ILE A 97 0.84 -4.04 -9.21
CA ILE A 97 1.47 -3.89 -10.52
C ILE A 97 0.77 -4.83 -11.50
N ALA A 98 0.12 -4.28 -12.51
CA ALA A 98 -0.47 -5.04 -13.59
C ALA A 98 0.59 -5.36 -14.64
N CYS A 99 0.64 -6.62 -15.08
CA CYS A 99 1.62 -7.09 -16.05
C CYS A 99 0.94 -7.42 -17.38
N LYS A 100 1.61 -7.14 -18.49
CA LYS A 100 1.06 -7.35 -19.84
C LYS A 100 0.81 -8.81 -20.14
N THR A 101 1.72 -9.67 -19.72
CA THR A 101 1.68 -11.11 -19.96
C THR A 101 1.95 -11.88 -18.68
N ARG A 102 1.66 -13.19 -18.71
CA ARG A 102 2.01 -14.09 -17.61
C ARG A 102 3.54 -14.19 -17.42
N ASP A 103 4.28 -14.23 -18.51
CA ASP A 103 5.75 -14.26 -18.49
C ASP A 103 6.35 -13.00 -17.84
N ALA A 104 5.83 -11.82 -18.17
CA ALA A 104 6.21 -10.56 -17.51
C ALA A 104 5.91 -10.60 -16.00
N ALA A 105 4.76 -11.16 -15.62
CA ALA A 105 4.40 -11.35 -14.21
C ALA A 105 5.40 -12.28 -13.49
N ASP A 106 5.73 -13.43 -14.07
CA ASP A 106 6.65 -14.39 -13.46
C ASP A 106 8.08 -13.81 -13.33
N LYS A 107 8.54 -13.05 -14.34
CA LYS A 107 9.81 -12.31 -14.28
C LYS A 107 9.82 -11.28 -13.15
N LEU A 108 8.80 -10.44 -13.06
CA LEU A 108 8.69 -9.42 -12.02
C LEU A 108 8.62 -10.07 -10.63
N LEU A 109 7.86 -11.15 -10.49
CA LEU A 109 7.69 -11.87 -9.23
C LEU A 109 9.03 -12.42 -8.71
N ASN A 110 9.85 -13.00 -9.58
CA ASN A 110 11.18 -13.48 -9.23
C ASN A 110 12.11 -12.34 -8.80
N LEU A 111 12.07 -11.22 -9.53
CA LEU A 111 12.86 -10.02 -9.23
C LEU A 111 12.50 -9.43 -7.85
N VAL A 112 11.22 -9.20 -7.57
CA VAL A 112 10.83 -8.58 -6.30
C VAL A 112 11.07 -9.51 -5.11
N ARG A 113 10.94 -10.83 -5.30
CA ARG A 113 11.27 -11.82 -4.25
C ARG A 113 12.76 -11.88 -3.98
N SER A 114 13.62 -11.76 -4.99
CA SER A 114 15.07 -11.67 -4.77
C SER A 114 15.44 -10.36 -4.06
N ALA A 115 14.73 -9.27 -4.35
CA ALA A 115 14.86 -7.97 -3.68
C ALA A 115 14.27 -7.91 -2.24
N GLY A 116 13.74 -9.02 -1.70
CA GLY A 116 13.29 -9.11 -0.31
C GLY A 116 11.77 -9.09 -0.09
N PHE A 117 10.96 -8.86 -1.13
CA PHE A 117 9.50 -8.93 -1.05
C PHE A 117 9.01 -10.38 -1.12
N LYS A 118 9.35 -11.18 -0.11
CA LYS A 118 9.12 -12.63 -0.09
C LYS A 118 7.63 -13.02 -0.19
N ARG A 119 6.73 -12.14 0.25
CA ARG A 119 5.27 -12.35 0.20
C ARG A 119 4.62 -11.87 -1.10
N ALA A 120 5.40 -11.39 -2.07
CA ALA A 120 4.83 -10.98 -3.34
C ALA A 120 4.12 -12.16 -4.04
N GLY A 121 3.01 -11.86 -4.70
CA GLY A 121 2.15 -12.87 -5.32
C GLY A 121 1.17 -12.30 -6.34
N ILE A 122 0.66 -13.17 -7.22
CA ILE A 122 -0.37 -12.80 -8.19
C ILE A 122 -1.73 -12.87 -7.50
N ILE A 123 -2.35 -11.71 -7.28
CA ILE A 123 -3.65 -11.58 -6.61
C ILE A 123 -4.84 -11.57 -7.59
N SER A 124 -4.57 -11.34 -8.88
CA SER A 124 -5.58 -11.46 -9.93
C SER A 124 -4.98 -12.11 -11.18
N PRO A 125 -5.09 -13.44 -11.32
CA PRO A 125 -4.55 -14.16 -12.47
C PRO A 125 -5.10 -13.66 -13.81
N LYS A 126 -6.39 -13.35 -13.88
CA LYS A 126 -7.04 -12.83 -15.10
C LYS A 126 -6.47 -11.49 -15.57
N LYS A 127 -5.89 -10.71 -14.66
CA LYS A 127 -5.31 -9.38 -14.95
C LYS A 127 -3.79 -9.38 -14.86
N ASN A 128 -3.16 -10.53 -14.60
CA ASN A 128 -1.76 -10.65 -14.22
C ASN A 128 -1.34 -9.58 -13.18
N LEU A 129 -2.20 -9.35 -12.18
CA LEU A 129 -1.96 -8.33 -11.15
C LEU A 129 -1.14 -8.93 -10.02
N ILE A 130 0.04 -8.35 -9.78
CA ILE A 130 0.94 -8.71 -8.69
C ILE A 130 0.74 -7.74 -7.53
N GLU A 131 0.64 -8.29 -6.32
CA GLU A 131 0.84 -7.56 -5.07
C GLU A 131 2.29 -7.76 -4.61
N VAL A 132 3.00 -6.66 -4.39
CA VAL A 132 4.35 -6.62 -3.84
C VAL A 132 4.25 -5.96 -2.47
N ILE A 133 4.41 -6.74 -1.40
CA ILE A 133 4.21 -6.25 -0.02
C ILE A 133 5.40 -6.62 0.87
N GLY A 134 5.85 -5.66 1.69
CA GLY A 134 6.86 -5.90 2.71
C GLY A 134 6.34 -6.83 3.83
N THR A 135 7.26 -7.38 4.60
CA THR A 135 6.96 -8.34 5.68
C THR A 135 6.90 -7.70 7.06
N ASP A 136 7.45 -6.50 7.18
CA ASP A 136 7.60 -5.70 8.38
C ASP A 136 6.28 -5.02 8.78
N GLN A 137 5.43 -5.74 9.50
CA GLN A 137 4.14 -5.23 9.97
C GLN A 137 4.03 -5.31 11.49
N LEU A 138 3.31 -4.35 12.08
CA LEU A 138 3.00 -4.30 13.50
C LEU A 138 1.51 -4.02 13.66
N ALA A 139 0.86 -4.69 14.60
CA ALA A 139 -0.48 -4.36 15.06
C ALA A 139 -0.56 -4.59 16.57
N VAL A 140 -0.75 -3.52 17.33
CA VAL A 140 -0.73 -3.54 18.80
C VAL A 140 -1.96 -2.80 19.32
N PRO A 141 -2.80 -3.43 20.17
CA PRO A 141 -3.84 -2.71 20.88
C PRO A 141 -3.19 -1.74 21.89
N LEU A 142 -3.57 -0.47 21.85
CA LEU A 142 -3.05 0.58 22.73
C LEU A 142 -3.99 0.89 23.90
N THR A 143 -5.28 0.61 23.76
CA THR A 143 -6.25 0.73 24.85
C THR A 143 -6.87 -0.63 25.15
N LYS A 144 -7.35 -0.80 26.38
CA LYS A 144 -8.20 -1.94 26.74
C LYS A 144 -9.64 -1.58 26.39
N ASN A 145 -10.37 -2.50 25.76
CA ASN A 145 -11.83 -2.40 25.71
C ASN A 145 -12.34 -2.19 27.14
N LYS A 146 -13.06 -1.08 27.36
CA LYS A 146 -13.87 -0.89 28.56
C LYS A 146 -15.16 -1.69 28.43
#